data_AF-Q23VD0-F1
#
_entry.id   AF-Q23VD0-F1
#
_cell.length_a   1.000
_cell.length_b   1.000
_cell.length_c   1.000
_cell.angle_alpha   90.00
_cell.angle_beta   90.00
_cell.angle_gamma   90.00
#
_symmetry.space_group_name_H-M   'P 1'
#
loop_
_entity.id
_entity.type
_entity.pdbx_description
1 polymer ?
#
loop_
_entity_poly.entity_id
_entity_poly.type
_entity_poly.pdbx_seq_one_letter_code
_entity_poly.pdbx_strand_id
1 'polypeptide(L)'
;MRFCAFVLLALVAIAAAQQDATTENDKQAQIQECIDKIGKPCENGTTEEKQDCNLELGKLFNCLDKCFEENKENKNEIYICQKSKCKSENDDAQAFYDKKISCMNNGINILAFTVIASALALLL
;
A
#
# COMPACT_ATOMS: atom_id res chain seq x y z
N MET A 1 12.61 32.79 -20.14
CA MET A 1 12.67 32.49 -18.69
C MET A 1 11.37 32.81 -17.93
N ARG A 2 10.66 33.93 -18.16
CA ARG A 2 9.39 34.22 -17.45
C ARG A 2 8.19 33.36 -17.89
N PHE A 3 8.08 33.03 -19.17
CA PHE A 3 6.98 32.21 -19.70
C PHE A 3 7.00 30.74 -19.22
N CYS A 4 8.19 30.18 -18.97
CA CYS A 4 8.34 28.80 -18.49
C CYS A 4 7.79 28.62 -17.06
N ALA A 5 7.92 29.64 -16.20
CA ALA A 5 7.44 29.58 -14.82
C ALA A 5 5.90 29.48 -14.74
N PHE A 6 5.17 30.15 -15.63
CA PHE A 6 3.71 30.07 -15.66
C PHE A 6 3.20 28.71 -16.15
N VAL A 7 3.91 28.08 -17.09
CA VAL A 7 3.58 26.73 -17.58
C VAL A 7 3.84 25.68 -16.50
N LEU A 8 4.94 25.80 -15.75
CA LEU A 8 5.24 24.91 -14.62
C LEU A 8 4.22 25.06 -13.49
N LEU A 9 3.82 26.28 -13.15
CA LEU A 9 2.78 26.53 -12.14
C LEU A 9 1.42 25.96 -12.57
N ALA A 10 1.07 26.05 -13.86
CA ALA A 10 -0.14 25.42 -14.38
C ALA A 10 -0.08 23.89 -14.32
N LEU A 11 1.05 23.27 -14.66
CA LEU A 11 1.25 21.82 -14.56
C LEU A 11 1.16 21.32 -13.11
N VAL A 12 1.75 22.05 -12.16
CA VAL A 12 1.66 21.72 -10.72
C VAL A 12 0.21 21.84 -10.23
N ALA A 13 -0.53 22.87 -10.65
CA ALA A 13 -1.93 23.03 -10.29
C ALA A 13 -2.83 21.92 -10.86
N ILE A 14 -2.57 21.47 -12.10
CA ILE A 14 -3.32 20.37 -12.73
C ILE A 14 -2.99 19.04 -12.03
N ALA A 15 -1.73 18.78 -11.69
CA ALA A 15 -1.32 17.58 -10.97
C ALA A 15 -1.93 17.53 -9.54
N ALA A 16 -1.96 18.67 -8.85
CA ALA A 16 -2.61 18.78 -7.54
C ALA A 16 -4.12 18.52 -7.64
N ALA A 17 -4.79 19.05 -8.66
CA ALA A 17 -6.21 18.78 -8.91
C ALA A 17 -6.50 17.30 -9.25
N GLN A 18 -5.56 16.59 -9.89
CA GLN A 18 -5.69 15.16 -10.17
C GLN A 18 -5.50 14.27 -8.92
N GLN A 19 -4.66 14.69 -7.97
CA GLN A 19 -4.50 14.01 -6.68
C GLN A 19 -5.79 14.06 -5.85
N ASP A 20 -6.49 15.21 -5.85
CA ASP A 20 -7.78 15.36 -5.16
C ASP A 20 -8.96 14.72 -5.94
N ALA A 21 -8.84 14.55 -7.26
CA ALA A 21 -9.88 13.97 -8.10
C ALA A 21 -9.89 12.43 -8.16
N THR A 22 -8.97 11.75 -7.47
CA THR A 22 -8.96 10.28 -7.40
C THR A 22 -10.15 9.83 -6.55
N THR A 23 -11.14 9.21 -7.19
CA THR A 23 -12.35 8.77 -6.48
C THR A 23 -12.03 7.61 -5.53
N GLU A 24 -12.86 7.39 -4.51
CA GLU A 24 -12.70 6.22 -3.62
C GLU A 24 -12.71 4.89 -4.41
N ASN A 25 -13.43 4.84 -5.54
CA ASN A 25 -13.44 3.70 -6.44
C ASN A 25 -12.08 3.45 -7.11
N ASP A 26 -11.37 4.52 -7.50
CA ASP A 26 -10.04 4.39 -8.13
C ASP A 26 -8.99 3.91 -7.12
N LYS A 27 -9.11 4.30 -5.85
CA LYS A 27 -8.25 3.78 -4.76
C LYS A 27 -8.50 2.30 -4.51
N GLN A 28 -9.77 1.88 -4.47
CA GLN A 28 -10.11 0.47 -4.28
C GLN A 28 -9.60 -0.40 -5.43
N ALA A 29 -9.74 0.06 -6.68
CA ALA A 29 -9.20 -0.64 -7.85
C ALA A 29 -7.67 -0.81 -7.78
N GLN A 30 -6.94 0.24 -7.39
CA GLN A 30 -5.48 0.19 -7.24
C GLN A 30 -5.04 -0.75 -6.10
N ILE A 31 -5.75 -0.75 -4.98
CA ILE A 31 -5.48 -1.68 -3.88
C ILE A 31 -5.70 -3.12 -4.34
N GLN A 32 -6.79 -3.39 -5.06
CA GLN A 32 -7.08 -4.72 -5.57
C GLN A 32 -6.03 -5.18 -6.58
N GLU A 33 -5.66 -4.34 -7.54
CA GLU A 33 -4.61 -4.65 -8.51
C GLU A 33 -3.26 -4.94 -7.82
N CYS A 34 -2.94 -4.21 -6.76
CA CYS A 34 -1.75 -4.47 -5.95
C CYS A 34 -1.81 -5.85 -5.28
N ILE A 35 -2.94 -6.19 -4.66
CA ILE A 35 -3.16 -7.48 -4.00
C ILE A 35 -3.07 -8.63 -5.01
N ASP A 36 -3.69 -8.49 -6.18
CA ASP A 36 -3.69 -9.52 -7.22
C ASP A 36 -2.25 -9.84 -7.71
N LYS A 37 -1.36 -8.83 -7.71
CA LYS A 37 0.06 -9.00 -8.06
C LYS A 37 0.90 -9.68 -6.98
N ILE A 38 0.45 -9.74 -5.72
CA ILE A 38 1.17 -10.46 -4.66
C ILE A 38 1.21 -11.97 -4.95
N GLY A 39 0.21 -12.48 -5.69
CA GLY A 39 0.02 -13.89 -5.93
C GLY A 39 -0.76 -14.56 -4.80
N LYS A 40 -0.79 -15.89 -4.80
CA LYS A 40 -1.49 -16.66 -3.76
C LYS A 40 -0.55 -16.94 -2.58
N PRO A 41 -1.02 -16.80 -1.34
CA PRO A 41 -0.22 -17.14 -0.16
C PRO A 41 0.01 -18.66 -0.09
N CYS A 42 1.12 -19.07 0.55
CA CYS A 42 1.30 -20.44 1.02
C CYS A 42 1.18 -21.52 -0.09
N GLU A 43 1.72 -21.28 -1.29
CA GLU A 43 1.66 -22.24 -2.40
C GLU A 43 2.87 -23.19 -2.47
N ASN A 44 3.96 -22.85 -1.78
CA ASN A 44 5.20 -23.62 -1.79
C ASN A 44 5.21 -24.70 -0.70
N GLY A 45 6.03 -25.73 -0.89
CA GLY A 45 6.23 -26.80 0.09
C GLY A 45 5.26 -27.98 -0.02
N THR A 46 5.31 -28.83 1.00
CA THR A 46 4.44 -29.98 1.26
C THR A 46 3.06 -29.52 1.72
N THR A 47 2.08 -30.45 1.76
CA THR A 47 0.73 -30.15 2.26
C THR A 47 0.73 -29.62 3.69
N GLU A 48 1.60 -30.14 4.55
CA GLU A 48 1.72 -29.74 5.95
C GLU A 48 2.28 -28.32 6.06
N GLU A 49 3.36 -28.00 5.35
CA GLU A 49 3.94 -26.64 5.32
C GLU A 49 2.95 -25.59 4.80
N LYS A 50 2.13 -25.96 3.80
CA LYS A 50 1.05 -25.08 3.30
C LYS A 50 -0.02 -24.86 4.35
N GLN A 51 -0.41 -25.90 5.08
CA GLN A 51 -1.42 -25.79 6.13
C GLN A 51 -0.92 -24.92 7.28
N ASP A 52 0.32 -25.12 7.71
CA ASP A 52 0.96 -24.32 8.76
C ASP A 52 1.06 -22.85 8.36
N CYS A 53 1.50 -22.57 7.13
CA CYS A 53 1.54 -21.21 6.60
C CYS A 53 0.14 -20.55 6.58
N ASN A 54 -0.90 -21.27 6.14
CA ASN A 54 -2.26 -20.73 6.13
C ASN A 54 -2.80 -20.47 7.55
N LEU A 55 -2.46 -21.34 8.51
CA LEU A 55 -2.84 -21.18 9.90
C LEU A 55 -2.19 -19.94 10.52
N GLU A 56 -0.90 -19.75 10.27
CA GLU A 56 -0.15 -18.55 10.67
C GLU A 56 -0.71 -17.27 10.01
N LEU A 57 -1.05 -17.34 8.72
CA LEU A 57 -1.67 -16.23 8.03
C LEU A 57 -3.04 -15.86 8.62
N GLY A 58 -3.83 -16.85 9.02
CA GLY A 58 -5.08 -16.64 9.75
C GLY A 58 -4.88 -15.91 11.08
N LYS A 59 -3.83 -16.26 11.83
CA LYS A 59 -3.47 -15.55 13.08
C LYS A 59 -3.10 -14.09 12.82
N LEU A 60 -2.33 -13.83 11.76
CA LEU A 60 -1.95 -12.46 11.37
C LEU A 60 -3.16 -11.59 11.02
N PHE A 61 -4.13 -12.13 10.26
CA PHE A 61 -5.36 -11.37 9.95
C PHE A 61 -6.28 -11.18 11.15
N ASN A 62 -6.42 -12.19 12.02
CA ASN A 62 -7.16 -12.01 13.28
C ASN A 62 -6.50 -10.94 14.17
N CYS A 63 -5.16 -10.88 14.18
CA CYS A 63 -4.44 -9.81 14.88
C CYS A 63 -4.72 -8.43 14.28
N LEU A 64 -4.75 -8.33 12.95
CA LEU A 64 -5.12 -7.10 12.25
C LEU A 64 -6.54 -6.65 12.61
N ASP A 65 -7.50 -7.57 12.57
CA ASP A 65 -8.90 -7.29 12.92
C ASP A 65 -9.02 -6.78 14.35
N LYS A 66 -8.31 -7.41 15.29
CA LYS A 66 -8.23 -6.94 16.67
C LYS A 66 -7.62 -5.53 16.78
N CYS A 67 -6.57 -5.24 16.02
CA CYS A 67 -6.00 -3.89 15.97
C CYS A 67 -6.99 -2.86 15.42
N PHE A 68 -7.77 -3.21 14.39
CA PHE A 68 -8.88 -2.39 13.92
C PHE A 68 -9.93 -2.19 15.01
N GLU A 69 -10.31 -3.25 15.72
CA GLU A 69 -11.35 -3.17 16.75
C GLU A 69 -10.95 -2.32 17.96
N GLU A 70 -9.70 -2.44 18.40
CA GLU A 70 -9.15 -1.67 19.52
C GLU A 70 -8.97 -0.18 19.16
N ASN A 71 -8.77 0.14 17.88
CA ASN A 71 -8.34 1.46 17.43
C ASN A 71 -9.22 2.05 16.30
N LYS A 72 -10.52 1.70 16.26
CA LYS A 72 -11.45 2.04 15.17
C LYS A 72 -11.46 3.52 14.76
N GLU A 73 -11.20 4.41 15.71
CA GLU A 73 -11.23 5.85 15.50
C GLU A 73 -9.90 6.44 15.00
N ASN A 74 -8.79 5.69 15.08
CA ASN A 74 -7.46 6.20 14.78
C ASN A 74 -6.66 5.24 13.88
N LYS A 75 -6.63 5.57 12.59
CA LYS A 75 -5.88 4.80 11.57
C LYS A 75 -4.38 4.69 11.88
N ASN A 76 -3.79 5.70 12.50
CA ASN A 76 -2.37 5.67 12.85
C ASN A 76 -2.10 4.67 13.98
N GLU A 77 -3.00 4.59 14.97
CA GLU A 77 -2.92 3.59 16.05
C GLU A 77 -3.14 2.17 15.51
N ILE A 78 -4.04 2.00 14.52
CA ILE A 78 -4.18 0.71 13.81
C ILE A 78 -2.85 0.32 13.17
N TYR A 79 -2.22 1.25 12.44
CA TYR A 79 -0.92 1.01 11.79
C TYR A 79 0.18 0.64 12.79
N ILE A 80 0.27 1.36 13.91
CA ILE A 80 1.25 1.08 14.98
C ILE A 80 0.96 -0.28 15.62
N CYS A 81 -0.30 -0.59 15.89
CA CYS A 81 -0.73 -1.85 16.50
C CYS A 81 -0.34 -3.04 15.61
N GLN A 82 -0.72 -3.04 14.33
CA GLN A 82 -0.39 -4.18 13.46
C GLN A 82 1.13 -4.38 13.32
N LYS A 83 1.89 -3.29 13.23
CA LYS A 83 3.34 -3.34 12.98
C LYS A 83 4.10 -3.89 14.18
N SER A 84 3.60 -3.60 15.39
CA SER A 84 4.24 -4.00 16.64
C SER A 84 3.74 -5.35 17.17
N LYS A 85 2.46 -5.69 16.95
CA LYS A 85 1.83 -6.88 17.54
C LYS A 85 1.62 -8.05 16.57
N CYS A 86 1.45 -7.80 15.27
CA CYS A 86 1.13 -8.86 14.32
C CYS A 86 2.42 -9.39 13.68
N LYS A 87 2.92 -10.49 14.25
CA LYS A 87 4.12 -11.20 13.80
C LYS A 87 3.88 -12.71 13.74
N SER A 88 4.48 -13.36 12.76
CA SER A 88 4.55 -14.81 12.63
C SER A 88 6.01 -15.26 12.51
N GLU A 89 6.29 -16.47 12.98
CA GLU A 89 7.57 -17.17 12.76
C GLU A 89 7.62 -17.85 11.38
N ASN A 90 6.48 -17.95 10.68
CA ASN A 90 6.44 -18.43 9.31
C ASN A 90 6.73 -17.27 8.35
N ASP A 91 7.93 -17.29 7.75
CA ASP A 91 8.43 -16.22 6.87
C ASP A 91 7.53 -15.99 5.65
N ASP A 92 6.96 -17.05 5.06
CA ASP A 92 6.07 -16.94 3.90
C ASP A 92 4.76 -16.24 4.27
N ALA A 93 4.17 -16.59 5.41
CA ALA A 93 2.97 -15.95 5.93
C ALA A 93 3.23 -14.48 6.28
N GLN A 94 4.34 -14.19 6.97
CA GLN A 94 4.73 -12.82 7.33
C GLN A 94 4.98 -11.96 6.08
N ALA A 95 5.71 -12.48 5.10
CA ALA A 95 6.03 -11.77 3.86
C ALA A 95 4.77 -11.46 3.04
N PHE A 96 3.83 -12.40 2.94
CA PHE A 96 2.55 -12.17 2.27
C PHE A 96 1.73 -11.10 2.99
N TYR A 97 1.63 -11.21 4.32
CA TYR A 97 0.92 -10.24 5.15
C TYR A 97 1.49 -8.83 4.97
N ASP A 98 2.80 -8.67 5.11
CA ASP A 98 3.47 -7.36 4.99
C ASP A 98 3.26 -6.72 3.60
N LYS A 99 3.29 -7.53 2.53
CA LYS A 99 2.95 -7.06 1.17
C LYS A 99 1.50 -6.60 1.07
N LYS A 100 0.55 -7.36 1.64
CA LYS A 100 -0.87 -6.99 1.61
C LYS A 100 -1.13 -5.72 2.41
N ILE A 101 -0.53 -5.58 3.58
CA ILE A 101 -0.55 -4.34 4.37
C ILE A 101 0.02 -3.17 3.57
N SER A 102 1.15 -3.37 2.88
CA SER A 102 1.75 -2.37 2.02
C SER A 102 0.80 -1.92 0.91
N CYS A 103 0.09 -2.84 0.24
CA CYS A 103 -0.93 -2.49 -0.75
C CYS A 103 -2.06 -1.63 -0.17
N MET A 104 -2.55 -1.95 1.04
CA MET A 104 -3.60 -1.17 1.69
C MET A 104 -3.13 0.22 2.13
N ASN A 105 -1.84 0.36 2.48
CA ASN A 105 -1.24 1.64 2.87
C ASN A 105 -0.80 2.49 1.66
N ASN A 106 -0.45 1.87 0.53
CA ASN A 106 0.04 2.52 -0.68
C ASN A 106 -1.06 2.95 -1.67
N GLY A 107 -2.32 3.11 -1.23
CA GLY A 107 -3.37 3.77 -2.02
C GLY A 107 -3.08 5.24 -2.37
N ILE A 108 -1.83 5.71 -2.19
CA ILE A 108 -1.33 7.05 -2.44
C ILE A 108 0.09 6.90 -3.04
N ASN A 109 0.35 7.54 -4.19
CA ASN A 109 1.66 7.77 -4.84
C ASN A 109 2.23 6.74 -5.84
N ILE A 110 1.55 6.51 -6.98
CA ILE A 110 2.24 6.15 -8.23
C ILE A 110 2.45 7.36 -9.15
N LEU A 111 1.72 8.47 -8.98
CA LEU A 111 1.78 9.63 -9.89
C LEU A 111 2.82 10.71 -9.53
N ALA A 112 3.36 10.72 -8.31
CA ALA A 112 4.28 11.79 -7.89
C ALA A 112 5.72 11.63 -8.43
N PHE A 113 6.16 10.41 -8.75
CA PHE A 113 7.56 10.15 -9.13
C PHE A 113 7.89 10.50 -10.59
N THR A 114 6.91 10.50 -11.51
CA THR A 114 7.13 10.84 -12.92
C THR A 114 7.19 12.35 -13.20
N VAL A 115 6.54 13.16 -12.38
CA VAL A 115 6.50 14.63 -12.57
C VAL A 115 7.82 15.29 -12.13
N ILE A 116 8.48 14.78 -11.08
CA ILE A 116 9.72 15.37 -10.55
C ILE A 116 10.91 15.13 -11.51
N ALA A 117 10.98 13.95 -12.14
CA ALA A 117 12.05 13.62 -13.09
C ALA A 117 12.01 14.47 -14.37
N SER A 118 10.82 14.83 -14.86
CA SER A 118 10.67 15.66 -16.06
C SER A 118 10.97 17.15 -15.80
N ALA A 119 10.73 17.65 -14.58
CA ALA A 119 11.08 19.01 -14.20
C ALA A 119 12.60 19.23 -14.05
N LEU A 120 13.34 18.24 -13.56
CA LEU A 120 14.80 18.29 -13.44
C LEU A 120 15.51 18.24 -14.80
N ALA A 121 14.96 17.51 -15.77
CA ALA A 121 15.50 17.44 -17.13
C ALA A 121 15.31 18.73 -17.95
N LEU A 122 14.43 19.63 -17.51
CA LEU A 122 14.20 20.95 -18.13
C LEU A 122 14.96 22.10 -17.44
N LEU A 123 15.56 21.82 -16.28
CA LEU A 123 16.37 22.77 -15.49
C LEU A 123 17.88 22.54 -15.64
N LEU A 124 18.29 21.39 -16.21
CA LEU A 124 19.64 21.10 -16.72
C LEU A 124 19.73 21.48 -18.21
#